data_AF-A0A945VC98-F1
#
_entry.id   AF-A0A945VC98-F1
#
_cell.length_a   1.000
_cell.length_b   1.000
_cell.length_c   1.000
_cell.angle_alpha   90.00
_cell.angle_beta   90.00
_cell.angle_gamma   90.00
#
_symmetry.space_group_name_H-M   'P 1'
#
loop_
_entity.id
_entity.type
_entity.pdbx_description
1 polymer ?
#
loop_
_entity_poly.entity_id
_entity_poly.type
_entity_poly.pdbx_seq_one_letter_code
_entity_poly.pdbx_strand_id
1 'polypeptide(L)' 'MKKRHRKKKFKKFAFMLSERQMKSLKNYCEARQTTPNKLIKKSIRFYTENFFAKVPDKYHIQHNQLDMFRKDKNTLTLFD' A
#
# COMPACT_ATOMS: atom_id res chain seq x y z
N MET A 1 -27.78 -27.75 -18.50
CA MET A 1 -27.51 -26.29 -18.49
C MET A 1 -26.19 -26.01 -17.79
N LYS A 2 -25.18 -25.44 -18.48
CA LYS A 2 -23.91 -25.05 -17.84
C LYS A 2 -24.20 -23.92 -16.83
N LYS A 3 -23.94 -24.16 -15.54
CA LYS A 3 -24.12 -23.13 -14.49
C LYS A 3 -23.16 -21.97 -14.78
N ARG A 4 -23.72 -20.81 -15.14
CA ARG A 4 -22.96 -19.59 -15.41
C ARG A 4 -22.40 -19.08 -14.07
N HIS A 5 -21.12 -19.35 -13.78
CA HIS A 5 -20.49 -18.89 -12.54
C HIS A 5 -20.47 -17.36 -12.50
N ARG A 6 -21.16 -16.78 -11.51
CA ARG A 6 -21.17 -15.33 -11.28
C ARG A 6 -19.79 -14.90 -10.82
N LYS A 7 -19.14 -13.97 -11.54
CA LYS A 7 -17.81 -13.46 -11.18
C LYS A 7 -17.89 -12.76 -9.82
N LYS A 8 -17.09 -13.21 -8.84
CA LYS A 8 -17.00 -12.57 -7.52
C LYS A 8 -16.32 -11.21 -7.68
N LYS A 9 -17.01 -10.13 -7.28
CA LYS A 9 -16.47 -8.75 -7.30
C LYS A 9 -15.37 -8.54 -6.26
N PHE A 10 -15.40 -9.30 -5.16
CA PHE A 10 -14.48 -9.15 -4.04
C PHE A 10 -13.50 -10.32 -3.95
N LYS A 11 -12.26 -10.02 -3.57
CA LYS A 11 -11.20 -11.00 -3.29
C LYS A 11 -11.03 -11.13 -1.77
N LYS A 12 -10.76 -12.34 -1.30
CA LYS A 12 -10.42 -12.59 0.11
C LYS A 12 -8.92 -12.38 0.28
N PHE A 13 -8.55 -11.66 1.33
CA PHE A 13 -7.17 -11.55 1.78
C PHE A 13 -7.03 -12.35 3.07
N ALA A 14 -6.03 -13.23 3.14
CA ALA A 14 -5.70 -14.00 4.33
C ALA A 14 -4.24 -13.78 4.68
N PHE A 15 -3.95 -13.54 5.96
CA PHE A 15 -2.61 -13.40 6.49
C PHE A 15 -2.43 -14.42 7.60
N MET A 16 -1.24 -14.98 7.70
CA MET A 16 -0.85 -15.76 8.87
C MET A 16 -0.20 -14.84 9.88
N LEU A 17 -0.65 -14.93 11.13
CA LEU A 17 -0.08 -14.20 12.26
C LEU A 17 0.48 -15.23 13.24
N SER A 18 1.56 -14.87 13.92
CA SER A 18 2.00 -15.66 15.07
C SER A 18 0.96 -15.59 16.18
N GLU A 19 0.97 -16.58 17.07
CA GLU A 19 0.03 -16.63 18.20
C GLU A 19 0.10 -15.36 19.06
N ARG A 20 1.32 -14.89 19.35
CA ARG A 20 1.55 -13.65 20.10
C ARG A 20 0.97 -12.43 19.40
N GLN A 21 1.13 -12.32 18.08
CA GLN A 21 0.58 -11.21 17.29
C GLN A 21 -0.95 -11.23 17.33
N MET A 22 -1.57 -12.41 17.18
CA MET A 22 -3.02 -12.55 17.22
C MET A 22 -3.59 -12.20 18.60
N LYS A 23 -2.93 -12.63 19.68
CA LYS A 23 -3.34 -12.28 21.05
C LYS A 23 -3.25 -10.77 21.29
N SER A 24 -2.14 -10.14 20.88
CA SER A 24 -1.98 -8.69 20.97
C SER A 24 -3.05 -7.93 20.19
N LEU A 25 -3.39 -8.40 18.98
CA LEU A 25 -4.40 -7.79 18.13
C LEU A 25 -5.80 -7.85 18.77
N LYS A 26 -6.16 -8.99 19.38
CA LYS A 26 -7.43 -9.17 20.08
C LYS A 26 -7.55 -8.22 21.28
N ASN A 27 -6.54 -8.20 22.15
CA ASN A 27 -6.54 -7.33 23.34
C ASN A 27 -6.72 -5.85 22.97
N TYR A 28 -6.03 -5.39 21.91
CA TYR A 28 -6.20 -4.03 21.42
C TYR A 28 -7.62 -3.77 20.89
N CYS A 29 -8.17 -4.73 20.13
CA CYS A 29 -9.51 -4.63 19.56
C CYS A 29 -10.58 -4.56 20.66
N GLU A 30 -10.44 -5.34 21.72
CA GLU A 30 -11.33 -5.33 22.89
C GLU A 30 -11.28 -3.99 23.62
N ALA A 31 -10.09 -3.49 23.93
CA ALA A 31 -9.90 -2.21 24.63
C ALA A 31 -10.47 -1.00 23.86
N ARG A 32 -10.51 -1.08 22.52
CA ARG A 32 -11.00 0.00 21.64
C ARG A 32 -12.37 -0.28 21.04
N GLN A 33 -13.07 -1.35 21.47
CA GLN A 33 -14.39 -1.77 20.96
C GLN A 33 -14.44 -1.81 19.41
N THR A 34 -13.39 -2.36 18.80
CA THR A 34 -13.27 -2.50 17.35
C THR A 34 -13.10 -3.97 16.97
N THR A 35 -13.20 -4.28 15.68
CA THR A 35 -12.87 -5.61 15.17
C THR A 35 -11.53 -5.59 14.44
N PRO A 36 -10.80 -6.72 14.40
CA PRO A 36 -9.56 -6.83 13.63
C PRO A 36 -9.73 -6.40 12.17
N ASN A 37 -10.84 -6.78 11.53
CA ASN A 37 -11.16 -6.38 10.17
C ASN A 37 -11.33 -4.87 10.02
N LYS A 38 -12.03 -4.22 10.95
CA LYS A 38 -12.23 -2.76 10.93
C LYS A 38 -10.90 -2.04 11.14
N LEU A 39 -10.06 -2.55 12.03
CA LEU A 39 -8.72 -2.00 12.27
C LEU A 39 -7.84 -2.12 11.02
N ILE A 40 -7.72 -3.32 10.44
CA ILE A 40 -6.90 -3.56 9.24
C ILE A 40 -7.36 -2.67 8.10
N LYS A 41 -8.68 -2.61 7.83
CA LYS A 41 -9.24 -1.73 6.80
C LYS A 41 -8.93 -0.27 7.05
N LYS A 42 -8.98 0.20 8.31
CA LYS A 42 -8.62 1.57 8.67
C LYS A 42 -7.12 1.83 8.42
N SER A 43 -6.25 0.88 8.74
CA SER A 43 -4.81 1.02 8.54
C SER A 43 -4.40 1.05 7.07
N ILE A 44 -5.08 0.29 6.20
CA ILE A 44 -4.79 0.28 4.75
C ILE A 44 -5.63 1.27 3.95
N ARG A 45 -6.54 2.01 4.61
CA ARG A 45 -7.54 2.87 3.97
C ARG A 45 -6.92 3.84 2.96
N PHE A 46 -5.82 4.48 3.36
CA PHE A 46 -5.07 5.41 2.53
C PHE A 46 -4.66 4.78 1.19
N TYR A 47 -4.15 3.54 1.22
CA TYR A 47 -3.68 2.83 0.03
C TYR A 47 -4.82 2.28 -0.83
N THR A 48 -5.99 2.02 -0.24
CA THR A 48 -7.14 1.50 -0.98
C THR A 48 -8.04 2.58 -1.59
N GLU A 49 -8.05 3.80 -1.03
CA GLU A 49 -8.94 4.88 -1.48
C GLU A 49 -8.24 5.89 -2.39
N ASN A 50 -6.97 6.23 -2.12
CA ASN A 50 -6.32 7.37 -2.77
C ASN A 50 -5.67 7.05 -4.14
N PHE A 51 -5.67 5.78 -4.54
CA PHE A 51 -4.98 5.32 -5.74
C PHE A 51 -5.93 4.77 -6.81
N PHE A 52 -7.25 4.91 -6.62
CA PHE A 52 -8.25 4.35 -7.53
C PHE A 52 -8.28 5.04 -8.90
N ALA A 53 -8.18 6.38 -8.93
CA ALA A 53 -8.31 7.16 -10.16
C ALA A 53 -6.99 7.37 -10.91
N LYS A 54 -5.94 7.83 -10.20
CA LYS A 54 -4.60 8.05 -10.75
C LYS A 54 -3.59 7.84 -9.63
N VAL A 55 -2.49 7.15 -9.91
CA VAL A 55 -1.36 7.07 -8.97
C VAL A 55 -0.67 8.44 -8.97
N PRO A 56 -0.47 9.08 -7.80
CA PRO A 56 0.23 10.36 -7.75
C PRO A 56 1.61 10.28 -8.39
N ASP A 57 1.98 11.31 -9.16
CA ASP A 57 3.21 11.29 -9.98
C ASP A 57 4.50 11.11 -9.15
N LYS A 58 4.45 11.42 -7.84
CA LYS A 58 5.51 11.16 -6.87
C LYS A 58 5.86 9.67 -6.66
N TYR A 59 4.96 8.75 -7.00
CA TYR A 59 5.19 7.30 -6.89
C TYR A 59 5.53 6.66 -8.23
N HIS A 60 5.45 7.41 -9.33
CA HIS A 60 6.01 6.96 -10.60
C HIS A 60 7.53 7.00 -10.45
N ILE A 61 8.14 5.82 -10.37
CA ILE A 61 9.59 5.66 -10.52
C ILE A 61 9.93 6.31 -11.86
N GLN A 62 10.67 7.42 -11.84
CA GLN A 62 11.06 8.08 -13.07
C GLN A 62 11.78 7.08 -13.96
N HIS A 63 11.32 6.95 -15.20
CA HIS A 63 11.75 5.92 -16.14
C HIS A 63 13.25 5.98 -16.51
N ASN A 64 14.01 6.98 -16.04
CA ASN A 64 15.44 7.08 -16.24
C ASN A 64 16.14 7.66 -15.00
N GLN A 65 16.60 6.79 -14.10
CA GLN A 65 17.57 7.20 -13.07
C GLN A 65 18.89 7.71 -13.68
N LEU A 66 19.19 7.33 -14.94
CA LEU A 66 20.36 7.80 -15.69
C LEU A 66 20.27 9.26 -16.15
N ASP A 67 19.07 9.84 -16.27
CA ASP A 67 18.90 11.26 -16.62
C ASP A 67 19.12 12.18 -15.41
N MET A 68 19.12 11.65 -14.18
CA MET A 68 19.47 12.43 -12.98
C MET A 68 20.94 12.87 -13.00
N PHE A 69 21.83 12.09 -13.61
CA PHE A 69 23.26 12.41 -13.74
C PHE A 69 23.60 13.32 -14.93
N ARG A 70 22.63 13.63 -15.81
CA ARG A 70 22.86 14.48 -16.98
C ARG A 70 22.60 15.97 -16.73
N LYS A 71 21.96 16.33 -15.62
CA LYS A 71 21.64 17.73 -15.26
C LYS A 71 22.79 18.51 -14.61
N ASP A 72 23.85 17.84 -14.16
CA ASP A 72 24.96 18.48 -13.45
C ASP A 72 26.23 18.61 -14.30
N LYS A 73 26.13 19.22 -15.49
CA LYS A 73 27.32 19.69 -16.24
C LYS A 73 27.76 21.12 -15.87
N ASN A 74 27.19 21.72 -14.82
CA ASN A 74 27.47 23.10 -14.39
C ASN A 74 28.11 23.22 -12.99
N THR A 75 28.63 22.14 -12.40
CA THR A 75 29.33 22.20 -11.09
C THR A 75 30.85 22.32 -11.20
N LEU A 76 31.39 22.43 -12.43
CA LEU A 76 32.83 22.48 -12.70
C LEU A 76 33.48 23.86 -12.52
N THR A 77 32.77 24.89 -12.07
CA THR A 77 33.32 26.24 -11.86
C THR A 77 33.51 26.63 -10.38
N LEU A 78 33.49 25.69 -9.44
CA LEU A 78 33.63 26.00 -8.01
C LEU A 78 35.09 25.98 -7.50
N PHE A 79 36.07 25.75 -8.38
CA PHE A 79 37.50 25.68 -8.03
C PHE A 79 38.44 26.41 -9.00
N ASP A 80 37.92 27.36 -9.79
CA ASP A 80 38.75 28.36 -10.50
C ASP A 80 38.67 29.71 -9.75
#